data_AF-A0A938PTX7-F1
#
_entry.id   AF-A0A938PTX7-F1
#
_cell.length_a   1.000
_cell.length_b   1.000
_cell.length_c   1.000
_cell.angle_alpha   90.00
_cell.angle_beta   90.00
_cell.angle_gamma   90.00
#
_symmetry.space_group_name_H-M   'P 1'
#
loop_
_entity.id
_entity.type
_entity.pdbx_description
1 polymer ?
#
loop_
_entity_poly.entity_id
_entity_poly.type
_entity_poly.pdbx_seq_one_letter_code
_entity_poly.pdbx_strand_id
1 'polypeptide(L)'
;MKIAVMSYTGTVGKTTIASHLLSPRMKGALIIAVESINETSAGIGVAVEKIKGDKFRELFQKLLMTEDVIIDIGASNVEDFLDGMFKFEESHVEFDYFIIPVTNGTKEQRETISIIGTLSGLGVPANKIRVLFNRVNTSIEDEFQVLLNYVTKSNAATVNTKAAIFENELFDILAIKKLSIEKLLSDPKDYKALLRDNKDADEKKRSHWSEMFGLKALAKSVNRNLDACYAELFS
;
A
#
# COMPACT_ATOMS: atom_id res chain seq x y z
N MET A 1 -7.91 -13.71 4.32
CA MET A 1 -7.72 -12.34 4.83
C MET A 1 -8.07 -11.34 3.73
N LYS A 2 -9.11 -10.52 3.95
CA LYS A 2 -9.65 -9.54 3.01
C LYS A 2 -9.35 -8.12 3.50
N ILE A 3 -8.52 -7.39 2.75
CA ILE A 3 -8.00 -6.08 3.14
C ILE A 3 -8.40 -5.02 2.12
N ALA A 4 -9.05 -3.95 2.55
CA ALA A 4 -9.25 -2.74 1.75
C ALA A 4 -8.16 -1.70 2.07
N VAL A 5 -7.43 -1.23 1.06
CA VAL A 5 -6.46 -0.14 1.17
C VAL A 5 -7.08 1.11 0.55
N MET A 6 -7.33 2.14 1.36
CA MET A 6 -8.09 3.30 0.90
C MET A 6 -7.75 4.60 1.62
N SER A 7 -7.93 5.72 0.92
CA SER A 7 -7.74 7.06 1.44
C SER A 7 -8.36 8.04 0.45
N TYR A 8 -9.06 9.06 0.96
CA TYR A 8 -9.56 10.18 0.16
C TYR A 8 -8.42 10.94 -0.53
N THR A 9 -7.21 10.89 0.03
CA THR A 9 -6.06 11.54 -0.59
C THR A 9 -5.45 10.67 -1.70
N GLY A 10 -5.22 11.28 -2.86
CA GLY A 10 -4.33 10.73 -3.90
C GLY A 10 -2.87 10.61 -3.41
N THR A 11 -2.07 9.80 -4.11
CA THR A 11 -0.60 9.76 -3.94
C THR A 11 -0.01 9.41 -2.55
N VAL A 12 -0.82 9.01 -1.57
CA VAL A 12 -0.36 8.55 -0.24
C VAL A 12 0.22 7.13 -0.21
N GLY A 13 0.39 6.48 -1.38
CA GLY A 13 1.05 5.18 -1.50
C GLY A 13 0.16 3.94 -1.41
N LYS A 14 -1.16 4.04 -1.64
CA LYS A 14 -2.10 2.90 -1.63
C LYS A 14 -1.63 1.71 -2.48
N THR A 15 -1.35 1.95 -3.76
CA THR A 15 -0.85 0.92 -4.69
C THR A 15 0.51 0.36 -4.28
N THR A 16 1.40 1.19 -3.73
CA THR A 16 2.69 0.75 -3.20
C THR A 16 2.50 -0.22 -2.03
N ILE A 17 1.59 0.09 -1.12
CA ILE A 17 1.25 -0.75 0.03
C ILE A 17 0.62 -2.06 -0.44
N ALA A 18 -0.35 -2.01 -1.34
CA ALA A 18 -0.97 -3.21 -1.90
C ALA A 18 0.07 -4.13 -2.58
N SER A 19 0.94 -3.55 -3.40
CA SER A 19 1.86 -4.31 -4.28
C SER A 19 3.15 -4.75 -3.58
N HIS A 20 3.68 -3.96 -2.64
CA HIS A 20 5.00 -4.21 -2.03
C HIS A 20 4.96 -4.56 -0.55
N LEU A 21 3.98 -4.06 0.20
CA LEU A 21 3.83 -4.42 1.61
C LEU A 21 2.98 -5.69 1.74
N LEU A 22 1.74 -5.64 1.25
CA LEU A 22 0.73 -6.67 1.50
C LEU A 22 0.93 -7.90 0.63
N SER A 23 0.92 -7.75 -0.70
CA SER A 23 0.93 -8.90 -1.63
C SER A 23 2.10 -9.87 -1.41
N PRO A 24 3.36 -9.43 -1.19
CA PRO A 24 4.46 -10.36 -0.93
C PRO A 24 4.33 -11.14 0.39
N ARG A 25 3.54 -10.63 1.35
CA ARG A 25 3.35 -11.20 2.69
C ARG A 25 2.03 -11.96 2.84
N MET A 26 1.06 -11.67 1.97
CA MET A 26 -0.19 -12.41 1.80
C MET A 26 -0.09 -13.31 0.57
N LYS A 27 0.73 -14.36 0.67
CA LYS A 27 1.08 -15.22 -0.48
C LYS A 27 -0.16 -15.74 -1.20
N GLY A 28 -0.27 -15.45 -2.49
CA GLY A 28 -1.38 -15.90 -3.33
C GLY A 28 -2.65 -15.04 -3.22
N ALA A 29 -2.63 -13.96 -2.43
CA ALA A 29 -3.76 -13.04 -2.35
C ALA A 29 -4.04 -12.40 -3.72
N LEU A 30 -5.32 -12.37 -4.08
CA LEU A 30 -5.80 -11.70 -5.26
C LEU A 30 -5.75 -10.18 -5.04
N ILE A 31 -5.14 -9.43 -5.96
CA ILE A 31 -5.19 -7.97 -5.94
C ILE A 31 -6.29 -7.48 -6.88
N ILE A 32 -7.23 -6.71 -6.34
CA ILE A 32 -8.28 -6.02 -7.08
C ILE A 32 -8.07 -4.51 -6.92
N ALA A 33 -7.84 -3.80 -8.03
CA ALA A 33 -7.86 -2.36 -8.04
C ALA A 33 -9.27 -1.83 -8.36
N VAL A 34 -9.78 -0.96 -7.50
CA VAL A 34 -11.03 -0.23 -7.72
C VAL A 34 -10.66 1.14 -8.29
N GLU A 35 -10.80 1.28 -9.61
CA GLU A 35 -10.41 2.48 -10.36
C GLU A 35 -11.50 2.88 -11.36
N SER A 36 -11.50 4.15 -11.72
CA SER A 36 -12.28 4.62 -12.86
C SER A 36 -11.61 4.02 -14.11
N ILE A 37 -12.31 3.20 -14.89
CA ILE A 37 -11.76 2.58 -16.10
C ILE A 37 -11.53 3.68 -17.15
N ASN A 38 -10.36 4.31 -17.07
CA ASN A 38 -9.71 5.01 -18.17
C ASN A 38 -8.58 4.10 -18.66
N GLU A 39 -8.51 3.87 -19.96
CA GLU A 39 -7.52 3.00 -20.61
C GLU A 39 -6.08 3.49 -20.35
N THR A 40 -5.45 3.11 -19.25
CA THR A 40 -3.99 2.91 -19.06
C THR A 40 -3.60 2.99 -17.58
N SER A 41 -3.56 1.84 -16.89
CA SER A 41 -2.66 1.71 -15.73
C SER A 41 -2.35 0.24 -15.53
N ALA A 42 -1.25 -0.22 -16.14
CA ALA A 42 -0.61 -1.44 -15.69
C ALA A 42 -0.04 -1.14 -14.31
N GLY A 43 -0.51 -1.84 -13.28
CA GLY A 43 0.02 -1.75 -11.92
C GLY A 43 1.53 -2.03 -11.87
N ILE A 44 2.15 -1.75 -10.72
CA ILE A 44 3.59 -1.87 -10.50
C ILE A 44 4.03 -3.34 -10.64
N GLY A 45 4.27 -3.81 -11.87
CA GLY A 45 4.85 -5.12 -12.16
C GLY A 45 4.12 -6.36 -11.60
N VAL A 46 2.93 -6.20 -11.01
CA VAL A 46 2.08 -7.24 -10.39
C VAL A 46 0.77 -7.35 -11.17
N ALA A 47 0.22 -8.56 -11.28
CA ALA A 47 -1.08 -8.79 -11.92
C ALA A 47 -2.21 -8.25 -11.04
N VAL A 48 -3.02 -7.36 -11.61
CA VAL A 48 -4.10 -6.65 -10.90
C VAL A 48 -5.36 -6.76 -11.72
N GLU A 49 -6.46 -7.18 -11.09
CA GLU A 49 -7.78 -7.11 -11.70
C GLU A 49 -8.42 -5.74 -11.45
N LYS A 50 -9.11 -5.18 -12.44
CA LYS A 50 -9.72 -3.86 -12.34
C LYS A 50 -11.24 -3.95 -12.28
N ILE A 51 -11.83 -3.24 -11.30
CA ILE A 51 -13.27 -3.07 -11.16
C ILE A 51 -13.57 -1.56 -11.05
N LYS A 52 -14.68 -1.08 -11.62
CA LYS A 52 -15.13 0.32 -11.43
C LYS A 52 -15.69 0.52 -10.02
N GLY A 53 -15.55 1.72 -9.46
CA GLY A 53 -16.13 2.09 -8.16
C GLY A 53 -17.64 1.81 -8.03
N ASP A 54 -18.40 2.07 -9.09
CA ASP A 54 -19.86 1.85 -9.15
C ASP A 54 -20.28 0.37 -9.20
N LYS A 55 -19.32 -0.55 -9.33
CA LYS A 55 -19.54 -2.01 -9.40
C LYS A 55 -19.31 -2.73 -8.07
N PHE A 56 -19.63 -2.08 -6.94
CA PHE A 56 -19.48 -2.70 -5.62
C PHE A 56 -20.15 -4.08 -5.50
N ARG A 57 -21.33 -4.27 -6.12
CA ARG A 57 -22.02 -5.58 -6.12
C ARG A 57 -21.16 -6.72 -6.69
N GLU A 58 -20.46 -6.45 -7.79
CA GLU A 58 -19.58 -7.42 -8.46
C GLU A 58 -18.38 -7.76 -7.57
N LEU A 59 -17.77 -6.73 -6.97
CA LEU A 59 -16.70 -6.89 -6.00
C LEU A 59 -17.17 -7.72 -4.80
N PHE A 60 -18.31 -7.38 -4.20
CA PHE A 60 -18.85 -8.06 -3.03
C PHE A 60 -19.11 -9.55 -3.31
N GLN A 61 -19.77 -9.88 -4.43
CA GLN A 61 -19.98 -11.27 -4.83
C GLN A 61 -18.67 -12.05 -4.95
N LYS A 62 -17.62 -11.39 -5.43
CA LYS A 62 -16.31 -12.01 -5.55
C LYS A 62 -15.60 -12.20 -4.21
N LEU A 63 -15.74 -11.24 -3.29
CA LEU A 63 -15.23 -11.36 -1.93
C LEU A 63 -15.84 -12.57 -1.23
N LEU A 64 -17.11 -12.89 -1.45
CA LEU A 64 -17.75 -14.09 -0.89
C LEU A 64 -17.13 -15.41 -1.37
N MET A 65 -16.47 -15.41 -2.54
CA MET A 65 -15.87 -16.60 -3.15
C MET A 65 -14.34 -16.68 -2.97
N THR A 66 -13.72 -15.67 -2.37
CA THR A 66 -12.24 -15.58 -2.30
C THR A 66 -11.78 -15.33 -0.87
N GLU A 67 -10.83 -16.12 -0.39
CA GLU A 67 -10.37 -16.02 1.01
C GLU A 67 -9.35 -14.90 1.23
N ASP A 68 -8.33 -14.80 0.37
CA ASP A 68 -7.25 -13.81 0.48
C ASP A 68 -7.34 -12.78 -0.64
N VAL A 69 -7.68 -11.54 -0.27
CA VAL A 69 -7.90 -10.44 -1.23
C VAL A 69 -7.33 -9.14 -0.70
N ILE A 70 -6.63 -8.41 -1.57
CA ILE A 70 -6.19 -7.04 -1.35
C ILE A 70 -6.95 -6.15 -2.33
N ILE A 71 -7.76 -5.23 -1.81
CA ILE A 71 -8.53 -4.27 -2.59
C ILE A 71 -7.80 -2.92 -2.55
N ASP A 72 -7.17 -2.51 -3.65
CA ASP A 72 -6.53 -1.18 -3.80
C ASP A 72 -7.54 -0.18 -4.34
N ILE A 73 -8.07 0.70 -3.47
CA ILE A 73 -9.15 1.62 -3.83
C ILE A 73 -8.56 2.98 -4.20
N GLY A 74 -8.68 3.34 -5.48
CA GLY A 74 -8.27 4.65 -5.99
C GLY A 74 -9.00 5.79 -5.30
N ALA A 75 -8.31 6.90 -5.02
CA ALA A 75 -8.89 8.04 -4.28
C ALA A 75 -10.20 8.55 -4.89
N SER A 76 -10.30 8.60 -6.21
CA SER A 76 -11.49 9.04 -6.94
C SER A 76 -12.66 8.04 -6.93
N ASN A 77 -12.49 6.85 -6.35
CA ASN A 77 -13.52 5.82 -6.28
C ASN A 77 -13.90 5.49 -4.83
N VAL A 78 -13.31 6.16 -3.85
CA VAL A 78 -13.58 5.90 -2.43
C VAL A 78 -15.05 6.18 -2.09
N GLU A 79 -15.59 7.31 -2.55
CA GLU A 79 -17.00 7.68 -2.29
C GLU A 79 -17.95 6.65 -2.87
N ASP A 80 -17.83 6.32 -4.16
CA ASP A 80 -18.64 5.28 -4.82
C ASP A 80 -18.54 3.92 -4.12
N PHE A 81 -17.34 3.55 -3.66
CA PHE A 81 -17.12 2.31 -2.93
C PHE A 81 -17.85 2.32 -1.57
N LEU A 82 -17.74 3.41 -0.80
CA LEU A 82 -18.39 3.55 0.50
C LEU A 82 -19.91 3.63 0.37
N ASP A 83 -20.43 4.32 -0.64
CA ASP A 83 -21.86 4.35 -0.99
C ASP A 83 -22.36 2.96 -1.39
N GLY A 84 -21.53 2.21 -2.11
CA GLY A 84 -21.77 0.80 -2.39
C GLY A 84 -21.90 0.01 -1.10
N MET A 85 -20.90 0.08 -0.22
CA MET A 85 -20.87 -0.61 1.06
C MET A 85 -22.09 -0.27 1.94
N PHE A 86 -22.51 0.99 1.98
CA PHE A 86 -23.69 1.43 2.73
C PHE A 86 -25.00 0.79 2.23
N LYS A 87 -25.13 0.54 0.92
CA LYS A 87 -26.34 -0.06 0.32
C LYS A 87 -26.49 -1.55 0.62
N PHE A 88 -25.40 -2.23 0.94
CA PHE A 88 -25.41 -3.65 1.28
C PHE A 88 -25.22 -3.81 2.79
N GLU A 89 -26.32 -4.13 3.48
CA GLU A 89 -26.33 -4.38 4.92
C GLU A 89 -25.23 -5.39 5.30
N GLU A 90 -24.50 -5.10 6.37
CA GLU A 90 -23.37 -5.89 6.89
C GLU A 90 -22.23 -6.16 5.90
N SER A 91 -22.16 -5.51 4.73
CA SER A 91 -21.10 -5.77 3.75
C SER A 91 -19.69 -5.47 4.26
N HIS A 92 -19.56 -4.59 5.26
CA HIS A 92 -18.29 -4.30 5.93
C HIS A 92 -17.76 -5.49 6.74
N VAL A 93 -18.61 -6.46 7.12
CA VAL A 93 -18.21 -7.65 7.90
C VAL A 93 -17.28 -8.54 7.09
N GLU A 94 -17.44 -8.56 5.77
CA GLU A 94 -16.58 -9.31 4.84
C GLU A 94 -15.13 -8.81 4.81
N PHE A 95 -14.84 -7.62 5.33
CA PHE A 95 -13.47 -7.11 5.39
C PHE A 95 -12.86 -7.40 6.76
N ASP A 96 -11.65 -7.95 6.77
CA ASP A 96 -10.88 -8.14 8.00
C ASP A 96 -10.29 -6.81 8.47
N TYR A 97 -9.74 -6.03 7.51
CA TYR A 97 -9.11 -4.76 7.79
C TYR A 97 -9.36 -3.70 6.70
N PHE A 98 -9.48 -2.46 7.15
CA PHE A 98 -9.38 -1.25 6.33
C PHE A 98 -8.05 -0.57 6.67
N ILE A 99 -7.09 -0.61 5.74
CA ILE A 99 -5.79 0.04 5.89
C ILE A 99 -5.87 1.44 5.31
N ILE A 100 -5.65 2.44 6.16
CA ILE A 100 -5.71 3.85 5.81
C ILE A 100 -4.29 4.43 5.84
N PRO A 101 -3.60 4.49 4.67
CA PRO A 101 -2.30 5.13 4.61
C PRO A 101 -2.39 6.64 4.74
N VAL A 102 -1.42 7.20 5.45
CA VAL A 102 -1.31 8.64 5.70
C VAL A 102 0.13 9.11 5.55
N THR A 103 0.32 10.27 4.94
CA THR A 103 1.61 11.01 4.89
C THR A 103 1.55 12.22 5.83
N ASN A 104 2.69 12.83 6.12
CA ASN A 104 2.81 13.87 7.17
C ASN A 104 2.08 15.19 6.86
N GLY A 105 1.53 15.38 5.67
CA GLY A 105 0.84 16.61 5.32
C GLY A 105 -0.46 16.82 6.12
N THR A 106 -0.70 18.07 6.55
CA THR A 106 -1.86 18.43 7.37
C THR A 106 -3.19 18.10 6.69
N LYS A 107 -3.26 18.24 5.36
CA LYS A 107 -4.47 17.93 4.59
C LYS A 107 -4.75 16.43 4.64
N GLU A 108 -3.72 15.63 4.39
CA GLU A 108 -3.75 14.17 4.36
C GLU A 108 -4.16 13.59 5.72
N GLN A 109 -3.65 14.16 6.82
CA GLN A 109 -4.07 13.79 8.16
C GLN A 109 -5.55 14.12 8.43
N ARG A 110 -6.05 15.28 7.98
CA ARG A 110 -7.47 15.66 8.13
C ARG A 110 -8.39 14.78 7.29
N GLU A 111 -7.99 14.45 6.08
CA GLU A 111 -8.73 13.52 5.21
C GLU A 111 -8.73 12.10 5.79
N THR A 112 -7.62 11.68 6.41
CA THR A 112 -7.54 10.42 7.17
C THR A 112 -8.52 10.39 8.35
N ILE A 113 -8.63 11.49 9.10
CA ILE A 113 -9.63 11.61 10.17
C ILE A 113 -11.06 11.49 9.61
N SER A 114 -11.33 12.12 8.46
CA SER A 114 -12.64 12.08 7.81
C SER A 114 -13.05 10.64 7.40
N ILE A 115 -12.13 9.89 6.78
CA ILE A 115 -12.44 8.51 6.36
C ILE A 115 -12.61 7.57 7.55
N ILE A 116 -11.84 7.74 8.63
CA ILE A 116 -12.04 6.99 9.88
C ILE A 116 -13.44 7.25 10.45
N GLY A 117 -13.87 8.51 10.49
CA GLY A 117 -15.22 8.89 10.93
C GLY A 117 -16.31 8.28 10.04
N THR A 118 -16.08 8.25 8.72
CA THR A 118 -17.01 7.65 7.75
C THR A 118 -17.16 6.14 7.98
N LEU A 119 -16.04 5.42 8.08
CA LEU A 119 -16.03 3.97 8.35
C LEU A 119 -16.69 3.64 9.71
N SER A 120 -16.41 4.44 10.74
CA SER A 120 -17.05 4.29 12.06
C SER A 120 -18.57 4.48 11.96
N GLY A 121 -19.03 5.48 11.19
CA GLY A 121 -20.46 5.72 10.93
C GLY A 121 -21.14 4.59 10.15
N LEU A 122 -20.39 3.84 9.36
CA LEU A 122 -20.85 2.62 8.67
C LEU A 122 -20.85 1.38 9.56
N GLY A 123 -20.47 1.51 10.84
CA GLY A 123 -20.43 0.42 11.81
C GLY A 123 -19.14 -0.40 11.82
N VAL A 124 -18.10 0.04 11.10
CA VAL A 124 -16.80 -0.67 11.09
C VAL A 124 -16.14 -0.56 12.48
N PRO A 125 -15.81 -1.69 13.13
CA PRO A 125 -15.12 -1.67 14.42
C PRO A 125 -13.74 -1.02 14.35
N ALA A 126 -13.36 -0.26 15.38
CA ALA A 126 -12.08 0.46 15.46
C ALA A 126 -10.84 -0.46 15.34
N ASN A 127 -10.94 -1.72 15.75
CA ASN A 127 -9.86 -2.71 15.62
C ASN A 127 -9.65 -3.21 14.18
N LYS A 128 -10.63 -2.99 13.29
CA LYS A 128 -10.54 -3.26 11.85
C LYS A 128 -10.01 -2.08 11.05
N ILE A 129 -10.11 -0.85 11.56
CA ILE A 129 -9.58 0.36 10.92
C ILE A 129 -8.13 0.56 11.36
N ARG A 130 -7.17 0.32 10.47
CA ARG A 130 -5.73 0.36 10.78
C ARG A 130 -5.06 1.51 10.03
N VAL A 131 -4.50 2.46 10.76
CA VAL A 131 -3.71 3.55 10.16
C VAL A 131 -2.29 3.05 9.88
N LEU A 132 -1.78 3.36 8.69
CA LEU A 132 -0.39 3.08 8.30
C LEU A 132 0.35 4.37 7.98
N PHE A 133 1.42 4.65 8.74
CA PHE A 133 2.25 5.83 8.53
C PHE A 133 3.18 5.60 7.34
N ASN A 134 2.99 6.36 6.27
CA ASN A 134 3.78 6.24 5.05
C ASN A 134 4.62 7.48 4.82
N ARG A 135 5.78 7.30 4.16
CA ARG A 135 6.74 8.37 3.87
C ARG A 135 7.23 9.10 5.11
N VAL A 136 7.45 8.35 6.19
CA VAL A 136 7.97 8.89 7.44
C VAL A 136 9.42 9.33 7.24
N ASN A 137 9.78 10.54 7.69
CA ASN A 137 11.12 11.10 7.51
C ASN A 137 11.97 10.96 8.77
N THR A 138 11.39 11.27 9.92
CA THR A 138 12.08 11.33 11.21
C THR A 138 11.30 10.63 12.31
N SER A 139 10.15 11.18 12.71
CA SER A 139 9.46 10.86 13.96
C SER A 139 7.96 10.96 13.74
N ILE A 140 7.23 9.89 14.05
CA ILE A 140 5.78 9.83 13.83
C ILE A 140 5.06 10.74 14.81
N GLU A 141 5.57 10.79 16.04
CA GLU A 141 5.07 11.61 17.13
C GLU A 141 5.13 13.11 16.77
N ASP A 142 6.12 13.53 15.97
CA ASP A 142 6.24 14.93 15.54
C ASP A 142 5.49 15.19 14.22
N GLU A 143 5.58 14.26 13.27
CA GLU A 143 5.01 14.43 11.93
C GLU A 143 3.50 14.25 11.87
N PHE A 144 2.89 13.44 12.76
CA PHE A 144 1.49 13.01 12.67
C PHE A 144 0.63 13.40 13.88
N GLN A 145 1.03 14.46 14.60
CA GLN A 145 0.36 14.91 15.84
C GLN A 145 -1.15 15.11 15.69
N VAL A 146 -1.62 15.65 14.56
CA VAL A 146 -3.05 15.93 14.33
C VAL A 146 -3.85 14.64 14.36
N LEU A 147 -3.37 13.62 13.64
CA LEU A 147 -4.03 12.32 13.58
C LEU A 147 -3.91 11.56 14.92
N LEU A 148 -2.70 11.52 15.51
CA LEU A 148 -2.46 10.83 16.78
C LEU A 148 -3.36 11.36 17.90
N ASN A 149 -3.49 12.69 18.01
CA ASN A 149 -4.37 13.33 18.97
C ASN A 149 -5.84 12.98 18.76
N TYR A 150 -6.29 12.87 17.51
CA TYR A 150 -7.66 12.47 17.20
C TYR A 150 -7.94 11.02 17.60
N VAL A 151 -7.08 10.08 17.17
CA VAL A 151 -7.29 8.65 17.43
C VAL A 151 -7.24 8.35 18.94
N THR A 152 -6.30 8.96 19.66
CA THR A 152 -6.18 8.79 21.12
C THR A 152 -7.44 9.26 21.87
N LYS A 153 -8.12 10.29 21.39
CA LYS A 153 -9.34 10.82 22.03
C LYS A 153 -10.60 10.07 21.65
N SER A 154 -10.70 9.64 20.38
CA SER A 154 -11.91 9.04 19.83
C SER A 154 -11.96 7.53 19.96
N ASN A 155 -10.81 6.86 20.04
CA ASN A 155 -10.68 5.40 19.89
C ASN A 155 -11.36 4.85 18.62
N ALA A 156 -11.47 5.66 17.56
CA ALA A 156 -12.19 5.32 16.33
C ALA A 156 -11.37 4.47 15.36
N ALA A 157 -10.07 4.31 15.59
CA ALA A 157 -9.18 3.49 14.77
C ALA A 157 -8.03 2.93 15.62
N THR A 158 -7.34 1.94 15.07
CA THR A 158 -6.11 1.38 15.65
C THR A 158 -4.89 1.99 14.98
N VAL A 159 -3.97 2.46 15.82
CA VAL A 159 -2.71 3.06 15.43
C VAL A 159 -1.58 2.34 16.16
N ASN A 160 -0.55 1.94 15.41
CA ASN A 160 0.73 1.51 15.96
C ASN A 160 1.83 2.33 15.28
N THR A 161 2.57 3.15 16.05
CA THR A 161 3.63 4.01 15.47
C THR A 161 4.80 3.20 14.91
N LYS A 162 4.90 1.90 15.21
CA LYS A 162 5.88 1.02 14.56
C LYS A 162 5.41 0.50 13.19
N ALA A 163 4.12 0.59 12.88
CA ALA A 163 3.57 0.26 11.57
C ALA A 163 3.83 1.39 10.57
N ALA A 164 5.09 1.53 10.18
CA ALA A 164 5.59 2.66 9.42
C ALA A 164 6.47 2.27 8.23
N ILE A 165 6.26 2.96 7.11
CA ILE A 165 7.13 2.91 5.93
C ILE A 165 7.89 4.23 5.85
N PHE A 166 9.22 4.14 5.86
CA PHE A 166 10.09 5.31 5.75
C PHE A 166 10.19 5.80 4.30
N GLU A 167 10.40 7.11 4.15
CA GLU A 167 10.64 7.70 2.84
C GLU A 167 11.87 7.07 2.16
N ASN A 168 11.72 6.67 0.90
CA ASN A 168 12.79 6.04 0.15
C ASN A 168 12.63 6.23 -1.36
N GLU A 169 13.68 6.72 -2.01
CA GLU A 169 13.74 6.95 -3.47
C GLU A 169 13.52 5.66 -4.30
N LEU A 170 13.73 4.48 -3.70
CA LEU A 170 13.56 3.20 -4.39
C LEU A 170 12.15 3.07 -4.97
N PHE A 171 11.10 3.53 -4.26
CA PHE A 171 9.73 3.37 -4.73
C PHE A 171 9.47 4.12 -6.04
N ASP A 172 10.01 5.33 -6.18
CA ASP A 172 9.87 6.13 -7.40
C ASP A 172 10.64 5.48 -8.57
N ILE A 173 11.85 5.00 -8.30
CA ILE A 173 12.67 4.30 -9.30
C ILE A 173 11.99 3.02 -9.79
N LEU A 174 11.41 2.24 -8.87
CA LEU A 174 10.69 1.00 -9.20
C LEU A 174 9.43 1.27 -10.03
N ALA A 175 8.69 2.34 -9.72
CA ALA A 175 7.52 2.76 -10.48
C ALA A 175 7.90 3.12 -11.93
N ILE A 176 8.96 3.92 -12.13
CA ILE A 176 9.46 4.30 -13.46
C ILE A 176 9.93 3.07 -14.25
N LYS A 177 10.66 2.16 -13.60
CA LYS A 177 11.19 0.93 -14.23
C LYS A 177 10.16 -0.19 -14.36
N LYS A 178 8.96 -0.03 -13.80
CA LYS A 178 7.91 -1.08 -13.69
C LYS A 178 8.46 -2.39 -13.08
N LEU A 179 9.34 -2.26 -12.08
CA LEU A 179 9.95 -3.37 -11.36
C LEU A 179 9.34 -3.52 -9.97
N SER A 180 9.29 -4.75 -9.45
CA SER A 180 8.94 -4.99 -8.06
C SER A 180 10.17 -5.23 -7.20
N ILE A 181 10.08 -4.92 -5.89
CA ILE A 181 11.12 -5.28 -4.90
C ILE A 181 11.42 -6.78 -4.97
N GLU A 182 10.38 -7.62 -5.07
CA GLU A 182 10.53 -9.07 -5.18
C GLU A 182 11.31 -9.48 -6.43
N LYS A 183 10.98 -8.92 -7.61
CA LYS A 183 11.73 -9.18 -8.85
C LYS A 183 13.19 -8.77 -8.74
N LEU A 184 13.44 -7.64 -8.06
CA LEU A 184 14.79 -7.15 -7.86
C LEU A 184 15.60 -8.04 -6.92
N LEU A 185 14.99 -8.53 -5.84
CA LEU A 185 15.66 -9.38 -4.85
C LEU A 185 15.81 -10.83 -5.31
N SER A 186 14.92 -11.32 -6.18
CA SER A 186 14.98 -12.67 -6.75
C SER A 186 15.89 -12.81 -7.95
N ASP A 187 16.33 -11.70 -8.56
CA ASP A 187 17.28 -11.75 -9.67
C ASP A 187 18.63 -12.34 -9.21
N PRO A 188 19.08 -13.47 -9.79
CA PRO A 188 20.28 -14.18 -9.35
C PRO A 188 21.60 -13.49 -9.76
N LYS A 189 21.55 -12.45 -10.61
CA LYS A 189 22.76 -11.79 -11.12
C LYS A 189 23.56 -11.12 -10.01
N ASP A 190 24.84 -11.50 -9.89
CA ASP A 190 25.82 -10.79 -9.08
C ASP A 190 26.40 -9.61 -9.87
N TYR A 191 25.70 -8.48 -9.82
CA TYR A 191 26.12 -7.25 -10.47
C TYR A 191 27.48 -6.71 -9.97
N LYS A 192 27.86 -7.03 -8.72
CA LYS A 192 29.16 -6.63 -8.18
C LYS A 192 30.29 -7.44 -8.80
N ALA A 193 30.10 -8.76 -8.97
CA ALA A 193 31.02 -9.60 -9.72
C ALA A 193 31.11 -9.17 -11.19
N LEU A 194 29.98 -8.88 -11.85
CA LEU A 194 29.97 -8.39 -13.23
C LEU A 194 30.82 -7.13 -13.40
N LEU A 195 30.71 -6.16 -12.49
CA LEU A 195 31.54 -4.94 -12.49
C LEU A 195 33.04 -5.20 -12.28
N ARG A 196 33.37 -6.16 -11.40
CA ARG A 196 34.76 -6.52 -11.06
C ARG A 196 35.43 -7.29 -12.19
N ASP A 197 34.71 -8.24 -12.78
CA ASP A 197 35.25 -9.24 -13.69
C ASP A 197 35.22 -8.76 -15.15
N ASN A 198 34.44 -7.71 -15.47
CA ASN A 198 34.32 -7.14 -16.82
C ASN A 198 34.75 -5.66 -16.84
N LYS A 199 36.04 -5.39 -16.59
CA LYS A 199 36.59 -4.03 -16.55
C LYS A 199 36.53 -3.31 -17.90
N ASP A 200 36.69 -4.06 -18.99
CA ASP A 200 36.73 -3.52 -20.35
C ASP A 200 35.34 -3.44 -21.02
N ALA A 201 34.27 -3.76 -20.28
CA ALA A 201 32.91 -3.60 -20.78
C ALA A 201 32.60 -2.11 -21.03
N ASP A 202 31.73 -1.85 -22.03
CA ASP A 202 31.31 -0.51 -22.36
C ASP A 202 30.64 0.22 -21.17
N GLU A 203 30.72 1.55 -21.18
CA GLU A 203 30.23 2.42 -20.12
C GLU A 203 28.74 2.19 -19.81
N LYS A 204 27.93 1.90 -20.83
CA LYS A 204 26.49 1.65 -20.65
C LYS A 204 26.23 0.39 -19.84
N LYS A 205 26.92 -0.72 -20.14
CA LYS A 205 26.81 -1.97 -19.37
C LYS A 205 27.29 -1.80 -17.94
N ARG A 206 28.44 -1.14 -17.76
CA ARG A 206 29.00 -0.88 -16.43
C ARG A 206 28.06 0.00 -15.60
N SER A 207 27.50 1.06 -16.18
CA SER A 207 26.51 1.92 -15.54
C SER A 207 25.27 1.14 -15.13
N HIS A 208 24.72 0.31 -16.02
CA HIS A 208 23.58 -0.55 -15.71
C HIS A 208 23.86 -1.52 -14.55
N TRP A 209 25.01 -2.18 -14.53
CA TRP A 209 25.35 -3.09 -13.42
C TRP A 209 25.51 -2.35 -12.10
N SER A 210 26.12 -1.16 -12.11
CA SER A 210 26.25 -0.29 -10.93
C SER A 210 24.88 0.12 -10.39
N GLU A 211 23.99 0.58 -11.27
CA GLU A 211 22.62 0.93 -10.93
C GLU A 211 21.88 -0.27 -10.31
N MET A 212 21.89 -1.42 -10.99
CA MET A 212 21.17 -2.61 -10.49
C MET A 212 21.74 -3.14 -9.17
N PHE A 213 23.05 -3.05 -8.96
CA PHE A 213 23.67 -3.36 -7.66
C PHE A 213 23.15 -2.43 -6.55
N GLY A 214 23.15 -1.11 -6.81
CA GLY A 214 22.63 -0.09 -5.89
C GLY A 214 21.16 -0.32 -5.54
N LEU A 215 20.33 -0.55 -6.55
CA LEU A 215 18.91 -0.86 -6.34
C LEU A 215 18.73 -2.13 -5.50
N LYS A 216 19.48 -3.21 -5.77
CA LYS A 216 19.42 -4.43 -4.94
C LYS A 216 19.80 -4.17 -3.49
N ALA A 217 20.78 -3.30 -3.24
CA ALA A 217 21.18 -2.94 -1.89
C ALA A 217 20.06 -2.16 -1.16
N LEU A 218 19.46 -1.17 -1.81
CA LEU A 218 18.32 -0.40 -1.27
C LEU A 218 17.10 -1.31 -1.03
N ALA A 219 16.78 -2.20 -1.97
CA ALA A 219 15.63 -3.09 -1.83
C ALA A 219 15.76 -4.04 -0.63
N LYS A 220 16.97 -4.43 -0.24
CA LYS A 220 17.18 -5.26 0.96
C LYS A 220 16.81 -4.51 2.24
N SER A 221 17.19 -3.23 2.38
CA SER A 221 16.83 -2.44 3.55
C SER A 221 15.34 -2.09 3.55
N VAL A 222 14.79 -1.69 2.41
CA VAL A 222 13.36 -1.40 2.27
C VAL A 222 12.53 -2.65 2.57
N ASN A 223 12.89 -3.82 2.04
CA ASN A 223 12.13 -5.03 2.31
C ASN A 223 12.10 -5.40 3.81
N ARG A 224 13.20 -5.19 4.54
CA ARG A 224 13.22 -5.39 6.00
C ARG A 224 12.30 -4.41 6.73
N ASN A 225 12.25 -3.15 6.30
CA ASN A 225 11.28 -2.19 6.85
C ASN A 225 9.84 -2.63 6.55
N LEU A 226 9.55 -3.10 5.35
CA LEU A 226 8.23 -3.62 4.99
C LEU A 226 7.88 -4.89 5.81
N ASP A 227 8.84 -5.77 6.10
CA ASP A 227 8.64 -6.94 6.97
C ASP A 227 8.24 -6.52 8.39
N ALA A 228 8.97 -5.57 8.97
CA ALA A 228 8.66 -5.02 10.29
C ALA A 228 7.30 -4.29 10.30
N CYS A 229 7.04 -3.45 9.29
CA CYS A 229 5.79 -2.71 9.14
C CYS A 229 4.59 -3.65 9.07
N TYR A 230 4.67 -4.74 8.30
CA TYR A 230 3.58 -5.72 8.19
C TYR A 230 3.29 -6.41 9.53
N ALA A 231 4.33 -6.83 10.25
CA ALA A 231 4.15 -7.47 11.56
C ALA A 231 3.47 -6.52 12.57
N GLU A 232 3.88 -5.26 12.60
CA GLU A 232 3.36 -4.24 13.52
C GLU A 232 1.97 -3.72 13.11
N LEU A 233 1.61 -3.81 11.82
CA LEU A 233 0.29 -3.40 11.32
C LEU A 233 -0.84 -4.29 11.86
N PHE A 234 -0.56 -5.58 12.04
CA PHE A 234 -1.52 -6.60 12.48
C PHE A 234 -1.30 -7.12 13.90
N SER A 235 -0.35 -6.54 14.64
CA SER A 235 -0.16 -6.83 16.07
C SER A 235 -1.28 -6.27 16.95
#